data_AF-B1HXQ1-F1
#
_entry.id   AF-B1HXQ1-F1
#
_cell.length_a   1.000
_cell.length_b   1.000
_cell.length_c   1.000
_cell.angle_alpha   90.00
_cell.angle_beta   90.00
_cell.angle_gamma   90.00
#
_symmetry.space_group_name_H-M   'P 1'
#
loop_
_entity.id
_entity.type
_entity.pdbx_description
1 polymer ?
#
loop_
_entity_poly.entity_id
_entity_poly.type
_entity_poly.pdbx_seq_one_letter_code
_entity_poly.pdbx_strand_id
1 'polypeptide(L)'
;MEGGIILRKYLLLLLMSTLFMAPAAYAHTMDKSTLFTDVPETTSTIQDIMVLHSIGLLGYNGKDMALNPTDNLSRKDFASWVGGFFGLEGATVDELAQAAQKEEYISSLEGDLTYKEINTALFHHKLELENPDATMTKEEYIAFLMEHLDYDMGGHTLLQMGGYAEGPTGTIEDVVTRDETGIIINGKTYMLSGHPRIFAESTDAKSLGRSTARTFYFYNSWRSPSWTWRRSRRTG
;
A
#
# COMPACT_ATOMS: atom_id res chain seq x y z
N MET A 1 48.59 8.42 -36.58
CA MET A 1 47.30 8.75 -35.95
C MET A 1 46.36 7.53 -35.97
N GLU A 2 46.79 6.36 -35.48
CA GLU A 2 45.95 5.14 -35.54
C GLU A 2 45.71 4.51 -34.16
N GLY A 3 46.67 4.61 -33.23
CA GLY A 3 46.54 4.03 -31.88
C GLY A 3 45.44 4.67 -31.01
N GLY A 4 45.15 5.96 -31.18
CA GLY A 4 44.12 6.65 -30.40
C GLY A 4 42.69 6.26 -30.77
N ILE A 5 42.44 5.86 -32.02
CA ILE A 5 41.12 5.43 -32.49
C ILE A 5 40.84 4.00 -32.01
N ILE A 6 41.86 3.14 -32.00
CA ILE A 6 41.76 1.76 -31.53
C ILE A 6 41.49 1.73 -30.01
N LEU A 7 42.22 2.51 -29.22
CA LEU A 7 42.03 2.58 -27.77
C LEU A 7 40.62 3.10 -27.40
N ARG A 8 40.10 4.09 -28.15
CA ARG A 8 38.76 4.65 -27.94
C ARG A 8 37.64 3.65 -28.25
N LYS A 9 37.83 2.77 -29.25
CA LYS A 9 36.89 1.69 -29.59
C LYS A 9 36.83 0.63 -28.50
N TYR A 10 37.97 0.24 -27.92
CA TYR A 10 37.99 -0.71 -26.81
C TYR A 10 37.42 -0.11 -25.52
N LEU A 11 37.66 1.18 -25.26
CA LEU A 11 37.04 1.88 -24.12
C LEU A 11 35.51 1.95 -24.24
N LEU A 12 35.00 2.21 -25.45
CA LEU A 12 33.56 2.21 -25.76
C LEU A 12 32.94 0.82 -25.65
N LEU A 13 33.65 -0.23 -26.07
CA LEU A 13 33.18 -1.62 -25.93
C LEU A 13 33.11 -2.02 -24.44
N LEU A 14 34.08 -1.58 -23.64
CA LEU A 14 34.14 -1.85 -22.20
C LEU A 14 33.03 -1.08 -21.44
N LEU A 15 32.76 0.17 -21.82
CA LEU A 15 31.63 0.97 -21.31
C LEU A 15 30.25 0.43 -21.76
N MET A 16 30.14 -0.18 -22.94
CA MET A 16 28.91 -0.85 -23.38
C MET A 16 28.70 -2.20 -22.69
N SER A 17 29.77 -2.88 -22.28
CA SER A 17 29.66 -4.16 -21.56
C SER A 17 29.14 -4.02 -20.13
N THR A 18 29.31 -2.86 -19.48
CA THR A 18 28.75 -2.58 -18.15
C THR A 18 27.26 -2.20 -18.18
N LEU A 19 26.74 -1.76 -19.33
CA LEU A 19 25.31 -1.44 -19.52
C LEU A 19 24.40 -2.69 -19.56
N PHE A 20 24.96 -3.88 -19.76
CA PHE A 20 24.22 -5.14 -19.73
C PHE A 20 24.18 -5.81 -18.35
N MET A 21 24.82 -5.21 -17.33
CA MET A 21 24.64 -5.59 -15.93
C MET A 21 23.64 -4.65 -15.24
N ALA A 22 22.48 -4.45 -15.85
CA ALA A 22 21.34 -4.02 -15.05
C ALA A 22 21.07 -5.15 -14.03
N PRO A 23 21.09 -4.89 -12.71
CA PRO A 23 20.61 -5.89 -11.78
C PRO A 23 19.20 -6.26 -12.23
N ALA A 24 18.97 -7.57 -12.44
CA ALA A 24 17.62 -8.06 -12.56
C ALA A 24 16.90 -7.57 -11.31
N ALA A 25 16.01 -6.59 -11.47
CA ALA A 25 15.10 -6.21 -10.44
C ALA A 25 14.19 -7.42 -10.26
N TYR A 26 14.61 -8.34 -9.40
CA TYR A 26 13.69 -9.28 -8.79
C TYR A 26 12.66 -8.38 -8.12
N ALA A 27 11.47 -8.30 -8.70
CA ALA A 27 10.34 -7.81 -7.97
C ALA A 27 10.27 -8.70 -6.73
N HIS A 28 10.67 -8.16 -5.58
CA HIS A 28 10.47 -8.82 -4.31
C HIS A 28 8.96 -8.89 -4.11
N THR A 29 8.34 -9.94 -4.62
CA THR A 29 6.96 -10.29 -4.33
C THR A 29 6.93 -10.68 -2.87
N MET A 30 6.55 -9.75 -1.99
CA MET A 30 6.22 -10.10 -0.61
C MET A 30 5.00 -11.01 -0.62
N ASP A 31 5.11 -12.15 0.05
CA ASP A 31 3.98 -13.03 0.35
C ASP A 31 3.59 -12.97 1.82
N LYS A 32 2.50 -13.68 2.14
CA LYS A 32 1.97 -13.88 3.49
C LYS A 32 3.05 -14.27 4.51
N SER A 33 4.13 -14.93 4.10
CA SER A 33 5.16 -15.47 4.99
C SER A 33 6.28 -14.48 5.33
N THR A 34 6.35 -13.34 4.64
CA THR A 34 7.49 -12.40 4.70
C THR A 34 7.11 -10.96 5.06
N LEU A 35 5.82 -10.68 5.31
CA LEU A 35 5.35 -9.32 5.50
C LEU A 35 5.75 -8.72 6.86
N PHE A 36 5.46 -9.43 7.96
CA PHE A 36 5.88 -9.04 9.31
C PHE A 36 6.52 -10.24 10.01
N THR A 37 7.63 -10.02 10.72
CA THR A 37 8.43 -11.10 11.33
C THR A 37 7.76 -11.78 12.51
N ASP A 38 6.79 -11.11 13.12
CA ASP A 38 6.08 -11.51 14.33
C ASP A 38 4.61 -11.89 14.08
N VAL A 39 4.17 -11.91 12.82
CA VAL A 39 2.82 -12.33 12.42
C VAL A 39 2.92 -13.64 11.64
N PRO A 40 2.49 -14.78 12.22
CA PRO A 40 2.45 -16.05 11.49
C PRO A 40 1.53 -16.00 10.28
N GLU A 41 1.89 -16.68 9.19
CA GLU A 41 1.05 -16.81 7.99
C GLU A 41 -0.31 -17.48 8.26
N THR A 42 -0.41 -18.24 9.36
CA THR A 42 -1.63 -18.92 9.80
C THR A 42 -2.57 -18.03 10.61
N THR A 43 -2.20 -16.78 10.85
CA THR A 43 -3.03 -15.81 11.58
C THR A 43 -4.33 -15.56 10.82
N SER A 44 -5.47 -15.61 11.51
CA SER A 44 -6.79 -15.45 10.88
C SER A 44 -6.97 -14.10 10.18
N THR A 45 -6.30 -13.05 10.66
CA THR A 45 -6.32 -11.68 10.13
C THR A 45 -5.20 -11.40 9.13
N ILE A 46 -4.43 -12.41 8.69
CA ILE A 46 -3.31 -12.20 7.75
C ILE A 46 -3.76 -11.52 6.45
N GLN A 47 -4.97 -11.83 5.98
CA GLN A 47 -5.52 -11.21 4.78
C GLN A 47 -5.82 -9.73 5.00
N ASP A 48 -6.39 -9.37 6.13
CA ASP A 48 -6.70 -7.99 6.52
C ASP A 48 -5.44 -7.14 6.62
N ILE A 49 -4.40 -7.68 7.27
CA ILE A 49 -3.07 -7.05 7.37
C ILE A 49 -2.50 -6.79 5.97
N MET A 50 -2.58 -7.79 5.08
CA MET A 50 -2.10 -7.61 3.71
C MET A 50 -2.89 -6.55 2.96
N VAL A 51 -4.22 -6.47 3.12
CA VAL A 51 -5.07 -5.45 2.48
C VAL A 51 -4.68 -4.05 2.95
N LEU A 52 -4.62 -3.82 4.26
CA LEU A 52 -4.27 -2.50 4.79
C LEU A 52 -2.84 -2.11 4.43
N HIS A 53 -1.91 -3.06 4.43
CA HIS A 53 -0.55 -2.81 3.97
C HIS A 53 -0.50 -2.49 2.47
N SER A 54 -1.37 -3.15 1.71
CA SER A 54 -1.49 -2.97 0.27
C SER A 54 -1.86 -1.55 -0.11
N ILE A 55 -2.84 -0.99 0.60
CA ILE A 55 -3.37 0.34 0.34
C ILE A 55 -2.57 1.44 1.05
N GLY A 56 -1.55 1.08 1.85
CA GLY A 56 -0.69 2.04 2.54
C GLY A 56 -1.22 2.55 3.89
N LEU A 57 -2.29 1.94 4.42
CA LEU A 57 -2.83 2.24 5.75
C LEU A 57 -2.25 1.36 6.86
N LEU A 58 -1.29 0.50 6.53
CA LEU A 58 -0.49 -0.26 7.48
C LEU A 58 0.94 -0.39 6.97
N GLY A 59 1.93 -0.16 7.81
CA GLY A 59 3.32 -0.19 7.39
C GLY A 59 4.28 -0.46 8.53
N TYR A 60 5.58 -0.41 8.22
CA TYR A 60 6.63 -0.58 9.21
C TYR A 60 6.80 0.67 10.08
N ASN A 61 7.28 0.48 11.30
CA ASN A 61 7.60 1.54 12.27
C ASN A 61 8.96 2.22 11.99
N GLY A 62 9.67 1.80 10.94
CA GLY A 62 10.98 2.33 10.53
C GLY A 62 12.18 1.80 11.34
N LYS A 63 11.97 0.88 12.27
CA LYS A 63 13.00 0.25 13.11
C LYS A 63 13.21 -1.21 12.76
N ASP A 64 12.11 -1.93 12.60
CA ASP A 64 12.08 -3.36 12.31
C ASP A 64 10.89 -3.69 11.40
N MET A 65 10.82 -4.96 11.01
CA MET A 65 9.71 -5.52 10.23
C MET A 65 8.69 -6.20 11.16
N ALA A 66 8.45 -5.67 12.37
CA ALA A 66 7.48 -6.20 13.31
C ALA A 66 6.19 -5.37 13.32
N LEU A 67 5.04 -6.04 13.45
CA LEU A 67 3.74 -5.41 13.61
C LEU A 67 3.50 -5.06 15.08
N ASN A 68 3.78 -5.99 15.99
CA ASN A 68 3.39 -6.01 17.41
C ASN A 68 1.88 -5.77 17.59
N PRO A 69 1.02 -6.73 17.18
CA PRO A 69 -0.43 -6.53 17.09
C PRO A 69 -1.08 -6.13 18.42
N THR A 70 -0.53 -6.58 19.55
CA THR A 70 -1.04 -6.31 20.90
C THR A 70 -0.60 -4.97 21.47
N ASP A 71 0.38 -4.29 20.86
CA ASP A 71 0.82 -2.98 21.31
C ASP A 71 -0.21 -1.91 20.90
N ASN A 72 -0.37 -0.88 21.74
CA ASN A 72 -1.13 0.31 21.36
C ASN A 72 -0.53 0.94 20.09
N LEU A 73 -1.41 1.37 19.18
CA LEU A 73 -0.98 2.08 17.99
C LEU A 73 -0.52 3.49 18.36
N SER A 74 0.75 3.79 18.13
CA SER A 74 1.29 5.12 18.38
C SER A 74 0.77 6.13 17.35
N ARG A 75 0.59 7.38 17.79
CA ARG A 75 0.25 8.51 16.91
C ARG A 75 1.27 8.68 15.78
N LYS A 76 2.55 8.48 16.08
CA LYS A 76 3.65 8.61 15.12
C LYS A 76 3.57 7.57 14.00
N ASP A 77 3.36 6.29 14.34
CA ASP A 77 3.25 5.23 13.34
C ASP A 77 2.05 5.49 12.43
N PHE A 78 0.89 5.81 13.01
CA PHE A 78 -0.31 6.17 12.25
C PHE A 78 -0.08 7.39 11.35
N ALA A 79 0.52 8.46 11.87
CA ALA A 79 0.79 9.67 11.10
C ALA A 79 1.71 9.39 9.90
N SER A 80 2.71 8.53 10.06
CA SER A 80 3.57 8.07 8.96
C SER A 80 2.76 7.34 7.89
N TRP A 81 1.89 6.41 8.28
CA TRP A 81 1.07 5.65 7.33
C TRP A 81 0.07 6.55 6.58
N VAL A 82 -0.61 7.44 7.31
CA VAL A 82 -1.49 8.46 6.73
C VAL A 82 -0.74 9.38 5.77
N GLY A 83 0.48 9.79 6.14
CA GLY A 83 1.33 10.59 5.27
C GLY A 83 1.67 9.88 3.96
N GLY A 84 2.04 8.60 4.03
CA GLY A 84 2.27 7.76 2.85
C GLY A 84 1.01 7.57 2.01
N PHE A 85 -0.12 7.26 2.65
CA PHE A 85 -1.43 7.06 2.01
C PHE A 85 -1.88 8.29 1.20
N PHE A 86 -1.72 9.48 1.75
CA PHE A 86 -2.07 10.73 1.06
C PHE A 86 -0.97 11.25 0.13
N GLY A 87 0.16 10.54 0.00
CA GLY A 87 1.27 10.93 -0.87
C GLY A 87 1.93 12.24 -0.44
N LEU A 88 2.06 12.46 0.87
CA LEU A 88 2.77 13.61 1.42
C LEU A 88 4.28 13.52 1.16
N GLU A 89 4.95 14.66 1.20
CA GLU A 89 6.40 14.72 1.00
C GLU A 89 7.14 14.08 2.18
N GLY A 90 7.97 13.08 1.90
CA GLY A 90 8.79 12.38 2.88
C GLY A 90 9.23 11.00 2.36
N ALA A 91 10.39 10.52 2.81
CA ALA A 91 10.91 9.20 2.47
C ALA A 91 11.05 8.29 3.70
N THR A 92 11.07 8.87 4.90
CA THR A 92 11.18 8.16 6.17
C THR A 92 9.90 8.26 6.99
N VAL A 93 9.76 7.36 7.96
CA VAL A 93 8.64 7.37 8.94
C VAL A 93 8.54 8.72 9.63
N ASP A 94 9.66 9.32 10.01
CA ASP A 94 9.70 10.59 10.73
C ASP A 94 9.27 11.77 9.85
N GLU A 95 9.73 11.81 8.60
CA GLU A 95 9.35 12.86 7.64
C GLU A 95 7.85 12.78 7.30
N LEU A 96 7.33 11.56 7.04
CA LEU A 96 5.92 11.36 6.74
C LEU A 96 5.02 11.71 7.92
N ALA A 97 5.42 11.31 9.14
CA ALA A 97 4.68 11.65 10.35
C ALA A 97 4.62 13.17 10.58
N GLN A 98 5.75 13.87 10.41
CA GLN A 98 5.80 15.34 10.50
C GLN A 98 4.95 16.01 9.42
N ALA A 99 4.97 15.50 8.19
CA ALA A 99 4.13 16.00 7.12
C ALA A 99 2.64 15.84 7.44
N ALA A 100 2.24 14.68 7.97
CA ALA A 100 0.85 14.42 8.35
C ALA A 100 0.38 15.30 9.52
N GLN A 101 1.24 15.54 10.51
CA GLN A 101 0.94 16.50 11.59
C GLN A 101 0.76 17.92 11.04
N LYS A 102 1.62 18.35 10.12
CA LYS A 102 1.54 19.69 9.50
C LYS A 102 0.26 19.89 8.68
N GLU A 103 -0.26 18.82 8.09
CA GLU A 103 -1.55 18.81 7.40
C GLU A 103 -2.75 18.63 8.35
N GLU A 104 -2.52 18.63 9.66
CA GLU A 104 -3.54 18.56 10.71
C GLU A 104 -4.32 17.23 10.73
N TYR A 105 -3.79 16.17 10.14
CA TYR A 105 -4.37 14.82 10.28
C TYR A 105 -4.23 14.28 11.71
N ILE A 106 -3.20 14.72 12.43
CA ILE A 106 -3.02 14.43 13.85
C ILE A 106 -2.51 15.67 14.58
N SER A 107 -2.91 15.82 15.85
CA SER A 107 -2.55 16.98 16.65
C SER A 107 -1.13 16.91 17.23
N SER A 108 -0.66 15.69 17.51
CA SER A 108 0.64 15.42 18.13
C SER A 108 1.20 14.10 17.60
N LEU A 109 2.52 13.94 17.63
CA LEU A 109 3.18 12.65 17.34
C LEU A 109 3.40 11.81 18.60
N GLU A 110 3.20 12.40 19.78
CA GLU A 110 3.44 11.75 21.06
C GLU A 110 2.21 10.99 21.56
N GLY A 111 2.43 9.82 22.16
CA GLY A 111 1.40 8.98 22.78
C GLY A 111 0.60 8.11 21.82
N ASP A 112 -0.48 7.54 22.34
CA ASP A 112 -1.29 6.54 21.64
C ASP A 112 -2.43 7.19 20.84
N LEU A 113 -2.75 6.59 19.69
CA LEU A 113 -3.81 7.00 18.79
C LEU A 113 -5.19 6.73 19.39
N THR A 114 -6.15 7.60 19.08
CA THR A 114 -7.57 7.45 19.46
C THR A 114 -8.48 7.24 18.25
N TYR A 115 -9.67 6.64 18.47
CA TYR A 115 -10.69 6.47 17.41
C TYR A 115 -11.11 7.80 16.78
N LYS A 116 -11.17 8.87 17.58
CA LYS A 116 -11.46 10.23 17.10
C LYS A 116 -10.44 10.72 16.09
N GLU A 117 -9.16 10.46 16.31
CA GLU A 117 -8.08 10.86 15.40
C GLU A 117 -8.18 10.08 14.08
N ILE A 118 -8.50 8.79 14.12
CA ILE A 118 -8.77 8.00 12.91
C ILE A 118 -9.97 8.58 12.14
N ASN A 119 -11.09 8.82 12.81
CA ASN A 119 -12.29 9.36 12.17
C ASN A 119 -12.05 10.76 11.58
N THR A 120 -11.19 11.55 12.21
CA THR A 120 -10.77 12.85 11.68
C THR A 120 -9.90 12.70 10.44
N ALA A 121 -8.84 11.91 10.52
CA ALA A 121 -7.82 11.80 9.47
C ALA A 121 -8.30 11.03 8.23
N LEU A 122 -9.04 9.96 8.43
CA LEU A 122 -9.43 9.02 7.38
C LEU A 122 -10.89 9.13 6.98
N PHE A 123 -11.78 9.42 7.94
CA PHE A 123 -13.23 9.38 7.72
C PHE A 123 -13.93 10.73 7.68
N HIS A 124 -13.18 11.84 7.74
CA HIS A 124 -13.70 13.21 7.68
C HIS A 124 -14.87 13.47 8.67
N HIS A 125 -14.79 12.90 9.87
CA HIS A 125 -15.81 12.99 10.92
C HIS A 125 -17.17 12.37 10.55
N LYS A 126 -17.21 11.42 9.61
CA LYS A 126 -18.45 10.79 9.16
C LYS A 126 -18.89 9.60 10.01
N LEU A 127 -17.97 8.95 10.72
CA LEU A 127 -18.33 7.83 11.59
C LEU A 127 -18.91 8.33 12.90
N GLU A 128 -19.96 7.67 13.38
CA GLU A 128 -20.42 7.79 14.76
C GLU A 128 -19.59 6.83 15.61
N LEU A 129 -18.97 7.35 16.67
CA LEU A 129 -18.06 6.59 17.52
C LEU A 129 -18.66 6.44 18.92
N GLU A 130 -18.67 5.22 19.45
CA GLU A 130 -19.12 4.96 20.82
C GLU A 130 -18.17 5.57 21.86
N ASN A 131 -16.86 5.35 21.69
CA ASN A 131 -15.81 5.81 22.60
C ASN A 131 -14.70 6.54 21.84
N PRO A 132 -14.93 7.79 21.40
CA PRO A 132 -14.02 8.51 20.51
C PRO A 132 -12.60 8.71 21.09
N ASP A 133 -12.48 8.93 22.39
CA ASP A 133 -11.20 9.22 23.04
C ASP A 133 -10.46 7.95 23.52
N ALA A 134 -11.03 6.75 23.31
CA ALA A 134 -10.36 5.50 23.65
C ALA A 134 -9.17 5.24 22.72
N THR A 135 -8.09 4.72 23.30
CA THR A 135 -6.93 4.20 22.56
C THR A 135 -7.19 2.78 22.10
N MET A 136 -6.39 2.31 21.14
CA MET A 136 -6.52 0.95 20.62
C MET A 136 -5.16 0.32 20.32
N THR A 137 -5.16 -1.00 20.33
CA THR A 137 -4.07 -1.84 19.82
C THR A 137 -4.03 -1.81 18.29
N LYS A 138 -2.90 -2.23 17.71
CA LYS A 138 -2.78 -2.36 16.26
C LYS A 138 -3.74 -3.40 15.69
N GLU A 139 -4.01 -4.47 16.42
CA GLU A 139 -5.01 -5.47 16.05
C GLU A 139 -6.42 -4.86 15.98
N GLU A 140 -6.82 -4.08 16.98
CA GLU A 140 -8.10 -3.37 16.98
C GLU A 140 -8.17 -2.33 15.86
N TYR A 141 -7.08 -1.62 15.58
CA TYR A 141 -6.99 -0.71 14.43
C TYR A 141 -7.25 -1.43 13.09
N ILE A 142 -6.63 -2.61 12.90
CA ILE A 142 -6.83 -3.42 11.70
C ILE A 142 -8.31 -3.82 11.56
N ALA A 143 -8.90 -4.35 12.63
CA ALA A 143 -10.30 -4.75 12.65
C ALA A 143 -11.23 -3.55 12.35
N PHE A 144 -10.99 -2.41 12.99
CA PHE A 144 -11.76 -1.19 12.82
C PHE A 144 -11.72 -0.67 11.37
N LEU A 145 -10.54 -0.63 10.76
CA LEU A 145 -10.41 -0.18 9.37
C LEU A 145 -11.05 -1.17 8.38
N MET A 146 -10.94 -2.47 8.61
CA MET A 146 -11.57 -3.46 7.74
C MET A 146 -13.09 -3.38 7.78
N GLU A 147 -13.67 -3.14 8.97
CA GLU A 147 -15.11 -2.94 9.12
C GLU A 147 -15.62 -1.71 8.33
N HIS A 148 -14.81 -0.65 8.26
CA HIS A 148 -15.19 0.63 7.65
C HIS A 148 -14.53 0.88 6.29
N LEU A 149 -13.88 -0.13 5.70
CA LEU A 149 -13.06 0.03 4.50
C LEU A 149 -13.86 0.55 3.30
N ASP A 150 -15.11 0.08 3.19
CA ASP A 150 -16.09 0.43 2.17
C ASP A 150 -17.11 1.48 2.64
N TYR A 151 -16.88 2.12 3.79
CA TYR A 151 -17.76 3.17 4.29
C TYR A 151 -17.75 4.36 3.31
N ASP A 152 -18.94 4.72 2.81
CA ASP A 152 -19.09 5.81 1.86
C ASP A 152 -19.08 7.18 2.56
N MET A 153 -18.05 7.97 2.29
CA MET A 153 -17.87 9.32 2.83
C MET A 153 -18.41 10.43 1.92
N GLY A 154 -19.36 10.11 1.03
CA GLY A 154 -19.98 11.07 0.10
C GLY A 154 -19.47 10.93 -1.32
N GLY A 155 -19.42 9.69 -1.82
CA GLY A 155 -18.94 9.29 -3.14
C GLY A 155 -17.56 8.63 -3.13
N HIS A 156 -16.94 8.44 -1.96
CA HIS A 156 -15.59 7.90 -1.82
C HIS A 156 -15.46 7.00 -0.59
N THR A 157 -14.89 5.81 -0.77
CA THR A 157 -14.44 4.90 0.30
C THR A 157 -12.93 5.02 0.53
N LEU A 158 -12.40 4.44 1.61
CA LEU A 158 -10.94 4.41 1.83
C LEU A 158 -10.19 3.71 0.70
N LEU A 159 -10.77 2.64 0.16
CA LEU A 159 -10.22 1.95 -1.01
C LEU A 159 -10.12 2.86 -2.22
N GLN A 160 -11.20 3.59 -2.51
CA GLN A 160 -11.23 4.52 -3.64
C GLN A 160 -10.24 5.68 -3.44
N MET A 161 -10.08 6.17 -2.20
CA MET A 161 -9.08 7.18 -1.85
C MET A 161 -7.64 6.68 -2.06
N GLY A 162 -7.37 5.42 -1.73
CA GLY A 162 -6.10 4.74 -2.03
C GLY A 162 -5.85 4.49 -3.52
N GLY A 163 -6.81 4.82 -4.40
CA GLY A 163 -6.72 4.55 -5.83
C GLY A 163 -7.06 3.13 -6.23
N TYR A 164 -7.73 2.39 -5.33
CA TYR A 164 -8.16 1.03 -5.56
C TYR A 164 -9.63 0.98 -5.94
N ALA A 165 -9.96 0.07 -6.85
CA ALA A 165 -11.33 -0.33 -7.14
C ALA A 165 -11.54 -1.77 -6.68
N GLU A 166 -12.71 -2.03 -6.11
CA GLU A 166 -13.15 -3.40 -5.82
C GLU A 166 -13.24 -4.18 -7.13
N GLY A 167 -12.65 -5.37 -7.11
CA GLY A 167 -12.62 -6.29 -8.22
C GLY A 167 -13.63 -7.44 -8.10
N PRO A 168 -13.77 -8.25 -9.15
CA PRO A 168 -14.74 -9.34 -9.17
C PRO A 168 -14.39 -10.39 -8.10
N THR A 169 -15.38 -10.84 -7.35
CA THR A 169 -15.20 -12.00 -6.48
C THR A 169 -15.31 -13.29 -7.29
N GLY A 170 -14.54 -14.32 -6.93
CA GLY A 170 -14.62 -15.62 -7.60
C GLY A 170 -13.35 -16.46 -7.55
N THR A 171 -13.41 -17.64 -8.15
CA THR A 171 -12.24 -18.50 -8.34
C THR A 171 -11.44 -18.02 -9.55
N ILE A 172 -10.13 -17.89 -9.39
CA ILE A 172 -9.23 -17.62 -10.52
C ILE A 172 -9.19 -18.87 -11.39
N GLU A 173 -9.78 -18.77 -12.58
CA GLU A 173 -9.83 -19.84 -13.58
C GLU A 173 -8.47 -20.01 -14.27
N ASP A 174 -7.82 -18.89 -14.59
CA ASP A 174 -6.54 -18.87 -15.30
C ASP A 174 -5.81 -17.52 -15.11
N VAL A 175 -4.52 -17.48 -15.44
CA VAL A 175 -3.68 -16.28 -15.41
C VAL A 175 -3.02 -16.06 -16.76
N VAL A 176 -3.27 -14.90 -17.35
CA VAL A 176 -2.70 -14.48 -18.62
C VAL A 176 -1.45 -13.65 -18.35
N THR A 177 -0.29 -14.13 -18.80
CA THR A 177 0.98 -13.39 -18.74
C THR A 177 1.43 -13.12 -20.18
N ARG A 178 1.04 -11.97 -20.72
CA ARG A 178 1.56 -11.43 -21.99
C ARG A 178 2.35 -10.14 -21.69
N ASP A 179 1.99 -9.02 -22.30
CA ASP A 179 2.62 -7.72 -22.06
C ASP A 179 2.25 -7.12 -20.68
N GLU A 180 1.07 -7.49 -20.16
CA GLU A 180 0.60 -7.22 -18.80
C GLU A 180 0.05 -8.52 -18.20
N THR A 181 0.15 -8.67 -16.88
CA THR A 181 -0.46 -9.80 -16.16
C THR A 181 -1.97 -9.54 -16.07
N GLY A 182 -2.78 -10.58 -16.20
CA GLY A 182 -4.22 -10.51 -16.00
C GLY A 182 -4.75 -11.83 -15.42
N ILE A 183 -5.89 -11.76 -14.74
CA ILE A 183 -6.57 -12.95 -14.18
C ILE A 183 -7.89 -13.17 -14.91
N ILE A 184 -8.29 -14.44 -15.03
CA ILE A 184 -9.59 -14.82 -15.61
C ILE A 184 -10.50 -15.29 -14.48
N ILE A 185 -11.65 -14.64 -14.33
CA ILE A 185 -12.71 -14.98 -13.38
C ILE A 185 -14.02 -14.96 -14.14
N ASN A 186 -14.79 -16.04 -14.07
CA ASN A 186 -16.05 -16.21 -14.80
C ASN A 186 -15.87 -15.96 -16.32
N GLY A 187 -14.78 -16.45 -16.92
CA GLY A 187 -14.47 -16.26 -18.33
C GLY A 187 -14.10 -14.83 -18.77
N LYS A 188 -14.03 -13.86 -17.85
CA LYS A 188 -13.62 -12.48 -18.15
C LYS A 188 -12.21 -12.21 -17.67
N THR A 189 -11.40 -11.61 -18.53
CA THR A 189 -10.03 -11.19 -18.19
C THR A 189 -10.05 -9.83 -17.50
N TYR A 190 -9.37 -9.74 -16.36
CA TYR A 190 -9.14 -8.53 -15.60
C TYR A 190 -7.65 -8.23 -15.59
N MET A 191 -7.25 -7.13 -16.22
CA MET A 191 -5.85 -6.72 -16.27
C MET A 191 -5.41 -6.20 -14.92
N LEU A 192 -4.23 -6.63 -14.53
CA LEU A 192 -3.60 -6.28 -13.29
C LEU A 192 -2.65 -5.13 -13.56
N SER A 193 -2.84 -3.99 -12.87
CA SER A 193 -1.94 -2.83 -12.97
C SER A 193 -0.48 -3.23 -12.73
N GLY A 194 0.50 -2.40 -13.12
CA GLY A 194 1.94 -2.69 -12.94
C GLY A 194 2.41 -3.03 -11.51
N HIS A 195 1.59 -2.76 -10.48
CA HIS A 195 1.76 -3.25 -9.11
C HIS A 195 0.50 -3.96 -8.62
N PRO A 196 0.15 -5.13 -9.17
CA PRO A 196 -1.07 -5.78 -8.77
C PRO A 196 -0.83 -6.56 -7.50
N ARG A 197 -1.56 -6.19 -6.45
CA ARG A 197 -1.53 -6.93 -5.20
C ARG A 197 -2.62 -7.98 -5.27
N ILE A 198 -2.25 -9.12 -5.85
CA ILE A 198 -3.10 -10.30 -5.91
C ILE A 198 -2.99 -11.02 -4.58
N PHE A 199 -4.09 -11.17 -3.85
CA PHE A 199 -4.11 -11.97 -2.63
C PHE A 199 -4.15 -13.44 -2.99
N ALA A 200 -2.98 -14.03 -2.97
CA ALA A 200 -2.72 -15.39 -3.38
C ALA A 200 -2.12 -16.22 -2.25
N GLU A 201 -2.25 -17.52 -2.34
CA GLU A 201 -1.47 -18.45 -1.50
C GLU A 201 -0.02 -18.55 -1.96
N SER A 202 0.35 -17.91 -3.08
CA SER A 202 1.66 -18.03 -3.69
C SER A 202 2.09 -16.77 -4.45
N THR A 203 3.39 -16.51 -4.45
CA THR A 203 4.06 -15.43 -5.22
C THR A 203 4.19 -15.72 -6.71
N ASP A 204 4.04 -16.98 -7.13
CA ASP A 204 4.09 -17.35 -8.55
C ASP A 204 2.72 -17.13 -9.20
N ALA A 205 2.65 -16.17 -10.11
CA ALA A 205 1.44 -15.86 -10.88
C ALA A 205 0.87 -17.10 -11.60
N LYS A 206 1.70 -18.07 -12.01
CA LYS A 206 1.22 -19.32 -12.64
C LYS A 206 0.57 -20.29 -11.66
N SER A 207 0.89 -20.18 -10.38
CA SER A 207 0.37 -21.05 -9.30
C SER A 207 -0.96 -20.54 -8.70
N LEU A 208 -1.46 -19.40 -9.17
CA LEU A 208 -2.74 -18.80 -8.77
C LEU A 208 -3.98 -19.53 -9.31
N GLY A 209 -3.80 -20.40 -10.31
CA GLY A 209 -4.87 -21.22 -10.85
C GLY A 209 -5.53 -22.01 -9.73
N ARG A 210 -6.84 -21.79 -9.52
CA ARG A 210 -7.69 -22.42 -8.49
C ARG A 210 -7.64 -21.82 -7.08
N SER A 211 -7.04 -20.65 -6.88
CA SER A 211 -7.16 -19.92 -5.60
C SER A 211 -8.51 -19.20 -5.47
N THR A 212 -9.09 -19.18 -4.26
CA THR A 212 -10.30 -18.43 -3.93
C THR A 212 -9.91 -17.03 -3.47
N ALA A 213 -10.13 -16.02 -4.30
CA ALA A 213 -9.87 -14.64 -3.92
C ALA A 213 -11.17 -14.03 -3.36
N ARG A 214 -11.11 -13.57 -2.11
CA ARG A 214 -12.27 -12.93 -1.45
C ARG A 214 -12.48 -11.49 -1.93
N THR A 215 -11.42 -10.76 -2.26
CA THR A 215 -11.52 -9.40 -2.81
C THR A 215 -10.27 -9.10 -3.65
N PHE A 216 -10.43 -8.58 -4.86
CA PHE A 216 -9.32 -8.00 -5.63
C PHE A 216 -9.38 -6.50 -5.51
N TYR A 217 -8.23 -5.86 -5.38
CA TYR A 217 -8.12 -4.42 -5.46
C TYR A 217 -7.28 -4.07 -6.68
N PHE A 218 -7.91 -3.51 -7.71
CA PHE A 218 -7.20 -3.03 -8.88
C PHE A 218 -6.71 -1.61 -8.61
N TYR A 219 -5.41 -1.36 -8.77
CA TYR A 219 -4.92 0.02 -8.84
C TYR A 219 -5.44 0.65 -10.14
N ASN A 220 -6.22 1.71 -10.02
CA ASN A 220 -6.82 2.37 -11.16
C ASN A 220 -5.76 3.31 -11.79
N SER A 221 -5.23 2.95 -12.97
CA SER A 221 -4.21 3.74 -13.69
C SER A 221 -4.73 5.09 -14.23
N TRP A 222 -5.98 5.47 -13.94
CA TRP A 222 -6.66 6.67 -14.41
C TRP A 222 -6.55 7.89 -13.48
N ARG A 223 -5.48 8.05 -12.69
CA ARG A 223 -5.24 9.34 -12.01
C ARG A 223 -4.88 10.42 -13.04
N SER A 224 -5.89 11.23 -13.40
CA SER A 224 -5.69 12.62 -13.80
C SER A 224 -5.03 13.38 -12.62
N PRO A 225 -4.05 14.27 -12.83
CA PRO A 225 -3.22 14.86 -11.76
C PRO A 225 -3.93 15.88 -10.86
N SER A 226 -5.20 16.19 -11.09
CA SER A 226 -5.94 17.06 -10.19
C SER A 226 -6.43 16.23 -9.02
N TRP A 227 -5.88 16.37 -7.83
CA TRP A 227 -6.58 16.34 -6.52
C TRP A 227 -5.53 16.34 -5.41
N THR A 228 -5.02 17.54 -5.15
CA THR A 228 -4.46 17.95 -3.86
C THR A 228 -5.56 18.77 -3.19
N TRP A 229 -6.11 18.30 -2.07
CA TRP A 229 -7.23 18.96 -1.37
C TRP A 229 -6.84 20.30 -0.68
N ARG A 230 -5.65 20.85 -0.97
CA ARG A 230 -5.17 22.12 -0.38
C ARG A 230 -4.64 23.15 -1.38
N ARG A 231 -5.30 23.29 -2.54
CA ARG A 231 -5.20 24.55 -3.33
C ARG A 231 -6.37 25.52 -3.14
N SER A 232 -7.38 25.23 -2.31
CA SER A 232 -8.51 26.16 -2.09
C SER A 232 -8.49 26.95 -0.78
N ARG A 233 -7.51 26.74 0.12
CA ARG A 233 -7.37 27.52 1.37
C ARG A 233 -6.28 28.61 1.36
N ARG A 234 -5.81 29.04 0.18
CA ARG A 234 -4.85 30.16 0.04
C ARG A 234 -5.34 31.34 -0.80
N THR A 235 -6.64 31.37 -1.13
CA THR A 235 -7.29 32.56 -1.70
C THR A 235 -8.58 32.79 -0.93
N GLY A 236 -8.45 33.56 0.15
CA GLY A 236 -9.53 34.00 1.02
C GLY A 236 -8.92 34.90 2.09
#